data_AF-A0A3C1DVE2-F1
#
_entry.id   AF-A0A3C1DVE2-F1
#
_cell.length_a   1.000
_cell.length_b   1.000
_cell.length_c   1.000
_cell.angle_alpha   90.00
_cell.angle_beta   90.00
_cell.angle_gamma   90.00
#
_symmetry.space_group_name_H-M   'P 1'
#
loop_
_entity.id
_entity.type
_entity.pdbx_description
1 polymer ?
#
loop_
_entity_poly.entity_id
_entity_poly.type
_entity_poly.pdbx_seq_one_letter_code
_entity_poly.pdbx_strand_id
1 'polypeptide(L)'
;MPLPARLEFVSRSESDPARRPGWLAGLALAAVGAAAGYGIHSLVPAIPWLTASLVLGVLVGCVPAFRPALGGVFRPGLAIASLRLLRLGIVVLGLGLSLGDIAALGWVAILSIVALVIVSFLLTLLIGRMFRLEGDQPLLLAAGFSICGVSAVGAMAAARGSNEKDTATPVTLVTLYGTLAIVVLPLLASILRLDTQQFGHWAGASVHDVG
;
A
#
# COMPACT_ATOMS: atom_id res chain seq x y z
N MET A 1 38.87 4.00 -3.79
CA MET A 1 37.78 4.59 -2.99
C MET A 1 36.62 3.59 -3.04
N PRO A 2 36.34 2.83 -1.96
CA PRO A 2 35.39 1.73 -2.01
C PRO A 2 33.94 2.26 -2.04
N LEU A 3 33.14 1.80 -3.02
CA LEU A 3 31.72 2.12 -3.13
C LEU A 3 30.93 1.50 -1.95
N PRO A 4 29.89 2.18 -1.42
CA PRO A 4 29.06 1.63 -0.36
C PRO A 4 28.17 0.49 -0.89
N ALA A 5 28.21 -0.65 -0.21
CA ALA A 5 27.49 -1.90 -0.48
C ALA A 5 25.94 -1.80 -0.59
N ARG A 6 25.35 -0.61 -0.49
CA ARG A 6 23.89 -0.39 -0.60
C ARG A 6 23.38 -0.38 -2.04
N LEU A 7 24.21 -0.03 -3.03
CA LEU A 7 23.80 -0.01 -4.43
C LEU A 7 23.67 -1.42 -5.05
N GLU A 8 24.30 -2.44 -4.46
CA GLU A 8 24.09 -3.84 -4.87
C GLU A 8 22.72 -4.39 -4.44
N PHE A 9 22.09 -3.80 -3.42
CA PHE A 9 20.81 -4.27 -2.91
C PHE A 9 19.63 -3.84 -3.81
N VAL A 10 19.76 -2.66 -4.45
CA VAL A 10 18.76 -2.10 -5.37
C VAL A 10 18.90 -2.70 -6.77
N SER A 11 20.11 -2.87 -7.30
CA SER A 11 20.31 -3.38 -8.67
C SER A 11 20.07 -4.89 -8.84
N ARG A 12 20.13 -5.69 -7.77
CA ARG A 12 19.76 -7.12 -7.84
C ARG A 12 18.25 -7.38 -7.93
N SER A 13 17.42 -6.35 -7.77
CA SER A 13 15.95 -6.47 -7.84
C SER A 13 15.44 -6.80 -9.25
N GLU A 14 16.27 -6.71 -10.30
CA GLU A 14 15.87 -7.01 -11.69
C GLU A 14 16.40 -8.36 -12.20
N SER A 15 16.99 -9.20 -11.34
CA SER A 15 17.50 -10.52 -11.75
C SER A 15 16.40 -11.59 -11.79
N ASP A 16 15.84 -11.77 -12.99
CA ASP A 16 15.10 -12.94 -13.52
C ASP A 16 14.26 -13.77 -12.52
N PRO A 17 12.95 -13.48 -12.36
CA PRO A 17 12.06 -14.23 -11.48
C PRO A 17 11.78 -15.67 -11.95
N ALA A 18 12.23 -16.09 -13.13
CA ALA A 18 11.84 -17.37 -13.73
C ALA A 18 12.78 -18.55 -13.40
N ARG A 19 13.94 -18.33 -12.74
CA ARG A 19 15.00 -19.36 -12.63
C ARG A 19 15.34 -19.87 -11.22
N ARG A 20 14.44 -19.83 -10.23
CA ARG A 20 14.64 -20.55 -8.94
C ARG A 20 13.36 -21.26 -8.44
N PRO A 21 13.45 -22.49 -7.91
CA PRO A 21 12.31 -23.32 -7.49
C PRO A 21 11.52 -22.81 -6.26
N GLY A 22 11.72 -21.57 -5.81
CA GLY A 22 11.07 -20.99 -4.63
C GLY A 22 9.78 -20.19 -4.89
N TRP A 23 9.38 -19.97 -6.15
CA TRP A 23 8.21 -19.15 -6.46
C TRP A 23 6.89 -19.80 -6.00
N LEU A 24 6.76 -21.13 -6.17
CA LEU A 24 5.64 -21.91 -5.66
C LEU A 24 5.55 -21.86 -4.14
N ALA A 25 6.69 -21.91 -3.45
CA ALA A 25 6.75 -21.86 -1.99
C ALA A 25 6.22 -20.51 -1.46
N GLY A 26 6.62 -19.39 -2.08
CA GLY A 26 6.13 -18.06 -1.69
C GLY A 26 4.65 -17.85 -2.02
N LEU A 27 4.18 -18.39 -3.16
CA LEU A 27 2.76 -18.34 -3.53
C LEU A 27 1.89 -19.18 -2.58
N ALA A 28 2.38 -20.38 -2.22
CA ALA A 28 1.73 -21.26 -1.26
C ALA A 28 1.66 -20.61 0.14
N LEU A 29 2.72 -19.94 0.58
CA LEU A 29 2.72 -19.19 1.83
C LEU A 29 1.67 -18.07 1.82
N ALA A 30 1.57 -17.31 0.71
CA ALA A 30 0.54 -16.28 0.56
C ALA A 30 -0.88 -16.88 0.56
N ALA A 31 -1.08 -18.01 -0.12
CA ALA A 31 -2.36 -18.72 -0.14
C ALA A 31 -2.74 -19.27 1.24
N VAL A 32 -1.79 -19.83 1.99
CA VAL A 32 -1.99 -20.29 3.37
C VAL A 32 -2.31 -19.12 4.29
N GLY A 33 -1.63 -17.99 4.15
CA GLY A 33 -1.95 -16.77 4.90
C GLY A 33 -3.38 -16.28 4.64
N ALA A 34 -3.79 -16.24 3.37
CA ALA A 34 -5.15 -15.88 2.98
C ALA A 34 -6.20 -16.89 3.52
N ALA A 35 -5.93 -18.20 3.42
CA ALA A 35 -6.80 -19.25 3.93
C ALA A 35 -6.90 -19.22 5.46
N ALA A 36 -5.80 -18.94 6.16
CA ALA A 36 -5.80 -18.75 7.61
C ALA A 36 -6.61 -17.52 8.02
N GLY A 37 -6.48 -16.41 7.30
CA GLY A 37 -7.32 -15.22 7.50
C GLY A 37 -8.81 -15.50 7.30
N TYR A 38 -9.15 -16.29 6.28
CA TYR A 38 -10.53 -16.74 6.03
C TYR A 38 -11.05 -17.66 7.15
N GLY A 39 -10.23 -18.59 7.65
CA GLY A 39 -10.58 -19.48 8.76
C GLY A 39 -10.77 -18.74 10.09
N ILE A 40 -9.97 -17.70 10.36
CA ILE A 40 -10.12 -16.87 11.57
C ILE A 40 -11.42 -16.06 11.54
N HIS A 41 -11.81 -15.56 10.35
CA HIS A 41 -13.11 -14.91 10.16
C HIS A 41 -14.29 -15.85 10.47
N SER A 42 -14.11 -17.17 10.27
CA SER A 42 -15.13 -18.17 10.59
C SER A 42 -15.40 -18.30 12.09
N LEU A 43 -14.43 -17.98 12.95
CA LEU A 43 -14.54 -18.08 14.41
C LEU A 43 -14.88 -16.74 15.08
N VAL A 44 -14.58 -15.60 14.46
CA VAL A 44 -14.85 -14.26 15.00
C VAL A 44 -15.51 -13.36 13.93
N PRO A 45 -16.85 -13.45 13.74
CA PRO A 45 -17.57 -12.71 12.71
C PRO A 45 -17.62 -11.18 12.92
N ALA A 46 -17.06 -10.67 14.02
CA ALA A 46 -16.99 -9.24 14.32
C ALA A 46 -15.82 -8.51 13.65
N ILE A 47 -14.86 -9.22 13.04
CA ILE A 47 -13.67 -8.60 12.42
C ILE A 47 -13.73 -8.82 10.89
N PRO A 48 -13.59 -7.76 10.08
CA PRO A 48 -13.51 -7.92 8.64
C PRO A 48 -12.29 -8.79 8.27
N TRP A 49 -12.54 -9.82 7.46
CA TRP A 49 -11.56 -10.72 6.85
C TRP A 49 -10.27 -10.05 6.33
N LEU A 50 -10.39 -8.90 5.67
CA LEU A 50 -9.25 -8.14 5.15
C LEU A 50 -8.35 -7.59 6.26
N THR A 51 -8.94 -7.01 7.31
CA THR A 51 -8.18 -6.48 8.46
C THR A 51 -7.51 -7.61 9.24
N ALA A 52 -8.19 -8.74 9.41
CA ALA A 52 -7.61 -9.92 10.06
C ALA A 52 -6.42 -10.48 9.27
N SER A 53 -6.54 -10.59 7.94
CA SER A 53 -5.45 -11.05 7.08
C SER A 53 -4.27 -10.09 7.07
N LEU A 54 -4.53 -8.77 7.07
CA LEU A 54 -3.50 -7.73 7.14
C LEU A 54 -2.75 -7.79 8.47
N VAL A 55 -3.45 -7.82 9.59
CA VAL A 55 -2.85 -7.88 10.94
C VAL A 55 -2.01 -9.15 11.09
N LEU A 56 -2.49 -10.29 10.59
CA LEU A 56 -1.76 -11.55 10.63
C LEU A 56 -0.51 -11.50 9.74
N GLY A 57 -0.60 -10.92 8.55
CA GLY A 57 0.54 -10.65 7.68
C GLY A 57 1.60 -9.75 8.34
N VAL A 58 1.18 -8.66 8.99
CA VAL A 58 2.06 -7.74 9.73
C VAL A 58 2.73 -8.45 10.91
N LEU A 59 1.98 -9.23 11.70
CA LEU A 59 2.52 -10.01 12.82
C LEU A 59 3.59 -10.98 12.34
N VAL A 60 3.31 -11.77 11.30
CA VAL A 60 4.29 -12.72 10.73
C VAL A 60 5.52 -11.98 10.16
N GLY A 61 5.32 -10.83 9.50
CA GLY A 61 6.41 -10.01 8.95
C GLY A 61 7.30 -9.34 10.01
N CYS A 62 6.74 -9.05 11.19
CA CYS A 62 7.46 -8.46 12.32
C CYS A 62 8.25 -9.49 13.14
N VAL A 63 7.92 -10.78 13.06
CA VAL A 63 8.63 -11.83 13.81
C VAL A 63 10.04 -12.06 13.23
N PRO A 64 11.12 -11.79 14.00
CA PRO A 64 12.49 -11.87 13.50
C PRO A 64 12.91 -13.28 13.08
N ALA A 65 12.28 -14.32 13.62
CA ALA A 65 12.53 -15.72 13.22
C ALA A 65 12.07 -16.03 11.78
N PHE A 66 11.06 -15.34 11.27
CA PHE A 66 10.54 -15.56 9.92
C PHE A 66 11.23 -14.69 8.85
N ARG A 67 11.83 -13.56 9.23
CA ARG A 67 12.54 -12.65 8.30
C ARG A 67 13.57 -13.30 7.38
N PRO A 68 14.49 -14.19 7.82
CA PRO A 68 15.45 -14.81 6.92
C PRO A 68 14.80 -15.77 5.91
N ALA A 69 13.69 -16.42 6.28
CA ALA A 69 12.93 -17.28 5.37
C ALA A 69 12.13 -16.44 4.34
N LEU A 70 11.49 -15.35 4.77
CA LEU A 70 10.78 -14.42 3.89
C LEU A 70 11.73 -13.71 2.91
N GLY A 71 12.94 -13.35 3.36
CA GLY A 71 13.96 -12.71 2.53
C GLY A 71 14.71 -13.66 1.59
N GLY A 72 14.63 -14.97 1.82
CA GLY A 72 15.31 -16.01 1.06
C GLY A 72 14.39 -16.76 0.11
N VAL A 73 13.85 -17.89 0.57
CA VAL A 73 13.14 -18.89 -0.26
C VAL A 73 11.77 -18.38 -0.72
N PHE A 74 11.07 -17.60 0.11
CA PHE A 74 9.70 -17.15 -0.19
C PHE A 74 9.62 -15.83 -0.95
N ARG A 75 10.71 -15.05 -0.98
CA ARG A 75 10.78 -13.73 -1.62
C ARG A 75 10.29 -13.69 -3.08
N PRO A 76 10.69 -14.61 -3.99
CA PRO A 76 10.24 -14.54 -5.39
C PRO A 76 8.74 -14.79 -5.55
N GLY A 77 8.14 -15.70 -4.76
CA GLY A 77 6.70 -15.96 -4.80
C GLY A 77 5.88 -14.83 -4.18
N LEU A 78 6.37 -14.25 -3.06
CA LEU A 78 5.74 -13.08 -2.44
C LEU A 78 5.77 -11.86 -3.36
N ALA A 79 6.87 -11.62 -4.09
CA ALA A 79 6.96 -10.53 -5.06
C ALA A 79 5.96 -10.70 -6.23
N ILE A 80 5.73 -11.93 -6.70
CA ILE A 80 4.71 -12.20 -7.72
C ILE A 80 3.30 -11.90 -7.16
N ALA A 81 3.03 -12.33 -5.93
CA ALA A 81 1.76 -12.04 -5.26
C ALA A 81 1.51 -10.53 -5.10
N SER A 82 2.51 -9.80 -4.57
CA SER A 82 2.37 -8.38 -4.27
C SER A 82 2.40 -7.46 -5.48
N LEU A 83 3.06 -7.84 -6.59
CA LEU A 83 3.10 -6.97 -7.79
C LEU A 83 2.12 -7.42 -8.88
N ARG A 84 2.08 -8.71 -9.21
CA ARG A 84 1.25 -9.19 -10.33
C ARG A 84 -0.16 -9.50 -9.88
N LEU A 85 -0.32 -10.21 -8.77
CA LEU A 85 -1.65 -10.62 -8.29
C LEU A 85 -2.45 -9.42 -7.77
N LEU A 86 -1.82 -8.50 -7.04
CA LEU A 86 -2.46 -7.23 -6.66
C LEU A 86 -2.85 -6.40 -7.88
N ARG A 87 -1.96 -6.24 -8.87
CA ARG A 87 -2.28 -5.46 -10.08
C ARG A 87 -3.42 -6.11 -10.87
N LEU A 88 -3.43 -7.44 -10.99
CA LEU A 88 -4.54 -8.17 -11.61
C LEU A 88 -5.84 -7.96 -10.81
N GLY A 89 -5.76 -8.02 -9.48
CA GLY A 89 -6.86 -7.73 -8.57
C GLY A 89 -7.41 -6.32 -8.76
N ILE A 90 -6.56 -5.29 -8.87
CA ILE A 90 -6.96 -3.91 -9.13
C ILE A 90 -7.66 -3.79 -10.50
N VAL A 91 -7.13 -4.47 -11.54
CA VAL A 91 -7.77 -4.49 -12.87
C VAL A 91 -9.14 -5.16 -12.80
N VAL A 92 -9.25 -6.31 -12.14
CA VAL A 92 -10.52 -7.02 -11.97
C VAL A 92 -11.51 -6.24 -11.09
N LEU A 93 -11.05 -5.56 -10.03
CA LEU A 93 -11.87 -4.64 -9.25
C LEU A 93 -12.37 -3.48 -10.12
N GLY A 94 -11.52 -2.94 -10.99
CA GLY A 94 -11.91 -1.90 -11.94
C GLY A 94 -12.92 -2.38 -12.98
N LEU A 95 -12.83 -3.64 -13.41
CA LEU A 95 -13.83 -4.26 -14.28
C LEU A 95 -15.13 -4.62 -13.55
N GLY A 96 -15.04 -4.96 -12.25
CA GLY A 96 -16.15 -5.32 -11.39
C GLY A 96 -16.91 -4.12 -10.82
N LEU A 97 -16.27 -2.96 -10.72
CA LEU A 97 -16.94 -1.66 -10.63
C LEU A 97 -17.71 -1.47 -11.93
N SER A 98 -18.98 -1.87 -11.92
CA SER A 98 -19.85 -1.69 -13.07
C SER A 98 -19.79 -0.23 -13.50
N LEU A 99 -19.55 0.04 -14.79
CA LEU A 99 -19.77 1.39 -15.32
C LEU A 99 -21.17 1.91 -14.97
N GLY A 100 -22.12 1.01 -14.71
CA GLY A 100 -23.43 1.31 -14.16
C GLY A 100 -23.43 1.84 -12.72
N ASP A 101 -22.56 1.33 -11.83
CA ASP A 101 -22.43 1.87 -10.47
C ASP A 101 -21.79 3.26 -10.50
N ILE A 102 -20.78 3.48 -11.35
CA ILE A 102 -20.17 4.80 -11.54
C ILE A 102 -21.19 5.78 -12.14
N ALA A 103 -21.99 5.34 -13.11
CA ALA A 103 -23.07 6.14 -13.69
C ALA A 103 -24.20 6.42 -12.67
N ALA A 104 -24.52 5.46 -11.79
CA ALA A 104 -25.52 5.61 -10.74
C ALA A 104 -25.06 6.48 -9.57
N LEU A 105 -23.77 6.43 -9.22
CA LEU A 105 -23.12 7.39 -8.30
C LEU A 105 -23.12 8.82 -8.88
N GLY A 106 -23.22 8.92 -10.21
CA GLY A 106 -23.41 10.16 -10.93
C GLY A 106 -22.20 11.07 -10.98
N TRP A 107 -22.34 12.20 -11.67
CA TRP A 107 -21.30 13.22 -11.84
C TRP A 107 -20.79 13.79 -10.51
N VAL A 108 -21.64 13.76 -9.48
CA VAL A 108 -21.33 14.28 -8.14
C VAL A 108 -20.19 13.51 -7.49
N ALA A 109 -20.22 12.17 -7.49
CA ALA A 109 -19.18 11.36 -6.86
C ALA A 109 -17.82 11.54 -7.56
N ILE A 110 -17.82 11.60 -8.89
CA ILE A 110 -16.61 11.82 -9.69
C ILE A 110 -16.02 13.20 -9.36
N LEU A 111 -16.84 14.25 -9.34
CA LEU A 111 -16.40 15.59 -8.95
C LEU A 111 -15.86 15.61 -7.52
N SER A 112 -16.52 14.92 -6.58
CA SER A 112 -16.05 14.85 -5.20
C SER A 112 -14.67 14.20 -5.09
N ILE A 113 -14.42 13.09 -5.80
CA ILE A 113 -13.12 12.41 -5.81
C ILE A 113 -12.06 13.31 -6.44
N VAL A 114 -12.33 13.89 -7.60
CA VAL A 114 -11.39 14.79 -8.29
C VAL A 114 -11.08 16.00 -7.40
N ALA A 115 -12.09 16.60 -6.78
CA ALA A 115 -11.90 17.72 -5.86
C ALA A 115 -11.08 17.30 -4.63
N LEU A 116 -11.37 16.15 -4.02
CA LEU A 116 -10.61 15.60 -2.89
C LEU A 116 -9.14 15.39 -3.25
N VAL A 117 -8.86 14.76 -4.40
CA VAL A 117 -7.50 14.52 -4.87
C VAL A 117 -6.78 15.84 -5.12
N ILE A 118 -7.40 16.79 -5.83
CA ILE A 118 -6.81 18.11 -6.12
C ILE A 118 -6.53 18.86 -4.81
N VAL A 119 -7.51 18.95 -3.92
CA VAL A 119 -7.37 19.67 -2.64
C VAL A 119 -6.29 19.01 -1.77
N SER A 120 -6.31 17.68 -1.62
CA SER A 120 -5.31 16.94 -0.86
C SER A 120 -3.91 17.11 -1.45
N PHE A 121 -3.79 17.04 -2.78
CA PHE A 121 -2.52 17.22 -3.48
C PHE A 121 -1.97 18.63 -3.29
N LEU A 122 -2.78 19.68 -3.52
CA LEU A 122 -2.36 21.06 -3.34
C LEU A 122 -1.99 21.36 -1.89
N LEU A 123 -2.80 20.87 -0.94
CA LEU A 123 -2.57 21.08 0.48
C LEU A 123 -1.27 20.41 0.92
N THR A 124 -1.05 19.15 0.54
CA THR A 124 0.18 18.42 0.86
C THR A 124 1.39 19.07 0.20
N LEU A 125 1.27 19.55 -1.03
CA LEU A 125 2.34 20.23 -1.75
C LEU A 125 2.68 21.59 -1.11
N LEU A 126 1.66 22.33 -0.66
CA LEU A 126 1.84 23.61 0.04
C LEU A 126 2.51 23.40 1.40
N ILE A 127 2.06 22.40 2.16
CA ILE A 127 2.66 22.01 3.44
C ILE A 127 4.12 21.58 3.22
N GLY A 128 4.39 20.72 2.23
CA GLY A 128 5.74 20.29 1.90
C GLY A 128 6.67 21.46 1.53
N ARG A 129 6.15 22.46 0.81
CA ARG A 129 6.90 23.70 0.54
C ARG A 129 7.09 24.58 1.77
N MET A 130 6.09 24.67 2.64
CA MET A 130 6.17 25.44 3.88
C MET A 130 7.23 24.88 4.84
N PHE A 131 7.37 23.56 4.89
CA PHE A 131 8.44 22.87 5.62
C PHE A 131 9.81 22.95 4.94
N ARG A 132 9.93 23.69 3.82
CA ARG A 132 11.16 23.90 3.05
C ARG A 132 11.84 22.59 2.63
N LEU A 133 11.06 21.57 2.26
CA LEU A 133 11.62 20.35 1.70
C LEU A 133 12.31 20.67 0.37
N GLU A 134 13.52 20.14 0.20
CA GLU A 134 14.37 20.39 -0.96
C GLU A 134 14.02 19.46 -2.14
N GLY A 135 14.42 19.87 -3.34
CA GLY A 135 14.25 19.07 -4.55
C GLY A 135 12.79 18.80 -4.89
N ASP A 136 12.46 17.55 -5.20
CA ASP A 136 11.10 17.12 -5.50
C ASP A 136 10.41 16.30 -4.41
N GLN A 137 10.97 16.26 -3.20
CA GLN A 137 10.29 15.68 -2.05
C GLN A 137 8.86 16.23 -1.82
N PRO A 138 8.56 17.55 -1.93
CA PRO A 138 7.19 18.05 -1.76
C PRO A 138 6.21 17.47 -2.79
N LEU A 139 6.67 17.31 -4.04
CA LEU A 139 5.86 16.79 -5.14
C LEU A 139 5.60 15.29 -4.97
N LEU A 140 6.63 14.55 -4.58
CA LEU A 140 6.56 13.12 -4.31
C LEU A 140 5.66 12.82 -3.11
N LEU A 141 5.76 13.59 -2.02
CA LEU A 141 4.84 13.50 -0.89
C LEU A 141 3.40 13.77 -1.33
N ALA A 142 3.16 14.85 -2.08
CA ALA A 142 1.83 15.21 -2.54
C ALA A 142 1.19 14.11 -3.40
N ALA A 143 1.96 13.51 -4.32
CA ALA A 143 1.50 12.39 -5.12
C ALA A 143 1.23 11.13 -4.28
N GLY A 144 2.11 10.84 -3.32
CA GLY A 144 1.96 9.68 -2.43
C GLY A 144 0.71 9.76 -1.55
N PHE A 145 0.50 10.89 -0.88
CA PHE A 145 -0.60 11.04 0.09
C PHE A 145 -1.99 11.20 -0.56
N SER A 146 -2.08 11.58 -1.84
CA SER A 146 -3.37 11.88 -2.49
C SER A 146 -3.89 10.79 -3.44
N ILE A 147 -3.05 9.86 -3.90
CA ILE A 147 -3.41 8.92 -4.97
C ILE A 147 -3.42 7.46 -4.48
N CYS A 148 -2.25 6.81 -4.48
CA CYS A 148 -2.09 5.37 -4.16
C CYS A 148 -0.84 5.10 -3.31
N GLY A 149 -0.39 6.07 -2.51
CA GLY A 149 0.76 5.87 -1.63
C GLY A 149 2.08 5.64 -2.36
N VAL A 150 2.79 4.58 -1.98
CA VAL A 150 4.18 4.32 -2.40
C VAL A 150 4.30 4.11 -3.91
N SER A 151 3.28 3.50 -4.55
CA SER A 151 3.28 3.31 -6.01
C SER A 151 3.22 4.64 -6.78
N ALA A 152 2.51 5.64 -6.24
CA ALA A 152 2.42 6.96 -6.86
C ALA A 152 3.74 7.73 -6.71
N VAL A 153 4.41 7.60 -5.55
CA VAL A 153 5.75 8.14 -5.32
C VAL A 153 6.74 7.58 -6.35
N GLY A 154 6.78 6.26 -6.54
CA GLY A 154 7.68 5.61 -7.49
C GLY A 154 7.44 6.03 -8.94
N ALA A 155 6.17 6.14 -9.36
CA ALA A 155 5.82 6.58 -10.71
C ALA A 155 6.22 8.05 -10.95
N MET A 156 5.95 8.94 -10.00
CA MET A 156 6.32 10.35 -10.11
C MET A 156 7.84 10.56 -10.05
N ALA A 157 8.54 9.77 -9.23
CA ALA A 157 9.99 9.78 -9.16
C ALA A 157 10.63 9.43 -10.51
N ALA A 158 10.13 8.37 -11.15
CA ALA A 158 10.57 7.97 -12.48
C ALA A 158 10.24 9.03 -13.55
N ALA A 159 9.05 9.65 -13.49
CA ALA A 159 8.62 10.67 -14.43
C ALA A 159 9.44 11.97 -14.33
N ARG A 160 9.85 12.36 -13.12
CA ARG A 160 10.64 13.58 -12.87
C ARG A 160 12.15 13.34 -12.94
N GLY A 161 12.60 12.08 -12.92
CA GLY A 161 14.01 11.73 -12.81
C GLY A 161 14.59 12.11 -11.45
N SER A 162 13.82 11.91 -10.38
CA SER A 162 14.23 12.30 -9.02
C SER A 162 15.32 11.37 -8.47
N ASN A 163 16.19 11.92 -7.62
CA ASN A 163 17.24 11.14 -6.99
C ASN A 163 16.67 10.18 -5.93
N GLU A 164 17.39 9.09 -5.63
CA GLU A 164 17.01 8.15 -4.56
C GLU A 164 16.84 8.86 -3.21
N LYS A 165 17.68 9.86 -2.91
CA LYS A 165 17.61 10.65 -1.68
C LYS A 165 16.27 11.38 -1.53
N ASP A 166 15.76 11.94 -2.62
CA ASP A 166 14.49 12.67 -2.64
C ASP A 166 13.28 11.73 -2.67
N THR A 167 13.49 10.47 -3.03
CA THR A 167 12.42 9.45 -3.08
C THR A 167 12.29 8.70 -1.76
N ALA A 168 13.40 8.42 -1.08
CA ALA A 168 13.44 7.64 0.15
C ALA A 168 12.62 8.27 1.29
N THR A 169 12.71 9.60 1.46
CA THR A 169 11.97 10.34 2.48
C THR A 169 10.45 10.24 2.30
N PRO A 170 9.87 10.59 1.12
CA PRO A 170 8.45 10.40 0.86
C PRO A 170 7.97 8.97 1.08
N VAL A 171 8.69 7.97 0.56
CA VAL A 171 8.30 6.55 0.73
C VAL A 171 8.23 6.19 2.20
N THR A 172 9.21 6.61 2.99
CA THR A 172 9.26 6.32 4.43
C THR A 172 8.09 6.98 5.17
N LEU A 173 7.81 8.26 4.88
CA LEU A 173 6.73 8.99 5.53
C LEU A 173 5.35 8.44 5.18
N VAL A 174 5.12 8.13 3.90
CA VAL A 174 3.86 7.51 3.43
C VAL A 174 3.67 6.15 4.09
N THR A 175 4.70 5.30 4.11
CA THR A 175 4.64 3.98 4.75
C THR A 175 4.38 4.08 6.25
N LEU A 176 5.05 5.01 6.93
CA LEU A 176 4.88 5.24 8.37
C LEU A 176 3.45 5.70 8.66
N TYR A 177 2.92 6.64 7.87
CA TYR A 177 1.56 7.13 8.01
C TYR A 177 0.52 6.03 7.74
N GLY A 178 0.68 5.24 6.67
CA GLY A 178 -0.21 4.11 6.37
C GLY A 178 -0.21 3.07 7.49
N THR A 179 0.98 2.72 8.00
CA THR A 179 1.12 1.81 9.16
C THR A 179 0.44 2.36 10.41
N LEU A 180 0.61 3.65 10.67
CA LEU A 180 -0.05 4.33 11.79
C LEU A 180 -1.58 4.32 11.62
N ALA A 181 -2.08 4.58 10.41
CA ALA A 181 -3.50 4.61 10.10
C ALA A 181 -4.15 3.23 10.34
N ILE A 182 -3.48 2.13 9.98
CA ILE A 182 -3.95 0.76 10.24
C ILE A 182 -4.22 0.52 11.73
N VAL A 183 -3.45 1.14 12.63
CA VAL A 183 -3.63 1.00 14.09
C VAL A 183 -4.64 2.02 14.62
N VAL A 184 -4.55 3.27 14.15
CA VAL A 184 -5.34 4.38 14.68
C VAL A 184 -6.81 4.30 14.25
N LEU A 185 -7.10 3.94 13.00
CA LEU A 185 -8.48 3.88 12.49
C LEU A 185 -9.39 2.87 13.20
N PRO A 186 -9.00 1.60 13.42
CA PRO A 186 -9.87 0.68 14.15
C PRO A 186 -10.07 1.12 15.61
N LEU A 187 -9.04 1.71 16.23
CA LEU A 187 -9.16 2.26 17.57
C LEU A 187 -10.15 3.43 17.61
N LEU A 188 -10.06 4.35 16.65
CA LEU A 188 -10.98 5.48 16.54
C LEU A 188 -12.42 5.04 16.23
N ALA A 189 -12.60 4.01 15.40
CA ALA A 189 -13.90 3.41 15.12
C ALA A 189 -14.55 2.81 16.37
N SER A 190 -13.75 2.16 17.22
CA SER A 190 -14.24 1.59 18.48
C SER A 190 -14.67 2.67 19.48
N ILE A 191 -13.99 3.82 19.50
CA ILE A 191 -14.30 4.95 20.38
C ILE A 191 -15.55 5.70 19.90
N LEU A 192 -15.68 5.94 18.59
CA LEU A 192 -16.83 6.66 18.01
C LEU A 192 -18.08 5.78 17.80
N ARG A 193 -18.01 4.46 18.03
CA ARG A 193 -19.11 3.50 17.77
C ARG A 193 -19.72 3.67 16.37
N LEU A 194 -18.87 3.86 15.36
CA LEU A 194 -19.32 4.05 13.98
C LEU A 194 -19.94 2.76 13.44
N ASP A 195 -21.04 2.90 12.71
CA ASP A 195 -21.61 1.80 11.94
C ASP A 195 -20.63 1.34 10.84
N THR A 196 -20.72 0.07 10.40
CA THR A 196 -19.81 -0.51 9.40
C THR A 196 -19.76 0.31 8.11
N GLN A 197 -20.89 0.89 7.69
CA GLN A 197 -20.92 1.71 6.48
C GLN A 197 -20.20 3.06 6.67
N GLN A 198 -20.38 3.69 7.83
CA GLN A 198 -19.74 4.98 8.14
C GLN A 198 -18.23 4.82 8.31
N PHE A 199 -17.80 3.72 8.94
CA PHE A 199 -16.39 3.36 9.01
C PHE A 199 -15.79 3.15 7.62
N GLY A 200 -16.50 2.46 6.73
CA GLY A 200 -16.06 2.26 5.34
C GLY A 200 -15.86 3.58 4.59
N HIS A 201 -16.80 4.53 4.73
CA HIS A 201 -16.67 5.85 4.11
C HIS A 201 -15.49 6.64 4.69
N TRP A 202 -15.32 6.64 6.03
CA TRP A 202 -14.21 7.34 6.69
C TRP A 202 -12.86 6.74 6.34
N ALA A 203 -12.75 5.41 6.39
CA ALA A 203 -11.53 4.69 6.05
C ALA A 203 -11.15 4.92 4.58
N GLY A 204 -12.11 4.81 3.66
CA GLY A 204 -11.88 5.04 2.23
C GLY A 204 -11.54 6.50 1.88
N ALA A 205 -12.06 7.47 2.64
CA ALA A 205 -11.71 8.88 2.46
C ALA A 205 -10.36 9.26 3.10
N SER A 206 -9.89 8.49 4.09
CA SER A 206 -8.70 8.84 4.88
C SER A 206 -7.45 8.05 4.47
N VAL A 207 -7.62 6.82 3.98
CA VAL A 207 -6.51 5.91 3.69
C VAL A 207 -6.56 5.47 2.24
N HIS A 208 -5.65 6.05 1.47
CA HIS A 208 -5.42 5.71 0.07
C HIS A 208 -4.33 4.64 -0.12
N ASP A 209 -3.69 4.21 0.98
CA ASP A 209 -2.60 3.25 0.98
C ASP A 209 -2.76 2.27 2.16
N VAL A 210 -3.13 1.03 1.85
CA VAL A 210 -3.02 -0.13 2.75
C VAL A 210 -1.94 -1.03 2.16
N GLY A 211 -0.68 -0.71 2.46
CA GLY A 211 0.50 -1.44 2.00
C GLY A 211 0.52 -2.90 2.44
#